data_AF-A0A953BKI3-F1
#
_entry.id   AF-A0A953BKI3-F1
#
_cell.length_a   1.000
_cell.length_b   1.000
_cell.length_c   1.000
_cell.angle_alpha   90.00
_cell.angle_beta   90.00
_cell.angle_gamma   90.00
#
_symmetry.space_group_name_H-M   'P 1'
#
loop_
_entity.id
_entity.type
_entity.pdbx_description
1 polymer ?
#
loop_
_entity_poly.entity_id
_entity_poly.type
_entity_poly.pdbx_seq_one_letter_code
_entity_poly.pdbx_strand_id
1 'polypeptide(L)' 'MSTKVAQANITDAVKELRFRWERARSEWDDSASRRFEKEVLAPLEPMVVAAIKALEHVSELVIQVRRECEDTGKD' A
#
# COMPACT_ATOMS: atom_id res chain seq x y z
N MET A 1 8.22 13.46 -0.95
CA MET A 1 7.11 12.75 -0.28
C MET A 1 7.69 11.91 0.85
N SER A 2 7.08 11.92 2.03
CA SER A 2 7.46 11.01 3.14
C SER A 2 6.88 9.61 2.91
N THR A 3 7.59 8.57 3.32
CA THR A 3 7.14 7.16 3.27
C THR A 3 5.79 6.97 3.98
N LYS A 4 5.55 7.70 5.07
CA LYS A 4 4.26 7.71 5.79
C LYS A 4 3.09 8.21 4.94
N VAL A 5 3.31 9.26 4.13
CA VAL A 5 2.28 9.78 3.23
C VAL A 5 1.97 8.76 2.13
N ALA A 6 3.00 8.09 1.60
CA ALA A 6 2.81 7.04 0.61
C ALA A 6 2.01 5.84 1.17
N GLN A 7 2.29 5.43 2.41
CA GLN A 7 1.52 4.38 3.10
C GLN A 7 0.04 4.77 3.31
N ALA A 8 -0.23 6.00 3.73
CA ALA A 8 -1.59 6.49 3.89
C ALA A 8 -2.33 6.48 2.54
N ASN A 9 -1.72 7.06 1.50
CA ASN A 9 -2.31 7.14 0.17
C ASN A 9 -2.65 5.77 -0.40
N ILE A 10 -1.75 4.78 -0.31
CA ILE A 10 -2.01 3.45 -0.87
C ILE A 10 -3.07 2.69 -0.05
N THR A 11 -3.09 2.88 1.26
CA THR A 11 -4.11 2.32 2.15
C THR A 11 -5.50 2.89 1.83
N ASP A 12 -5.59 4.20 1.62
CA ASP A 12 -6.87 4.84 1.30
C ASP A 12 -7.34 4.46 -0.11
N ALA A 13 -6.42 4.38 -1.07
CA ALA A 13 -6.74 3.93 -2.43
C ALA A 13 -7.30 2.49 -2.46
N VAL A 14 -6.73 1.55 -1.69
CA VAL A 14 -7.24 0.17 -1.68
C VAL A 14 -8.59 0.05 -0.97
N LYS A 15 -8.84 0.86 0.06
CA LYS A 15 -10.15 0.94 0.71
C LYS A 15 -11.22 1.48 -0.24
N GLU A 16 -10.91 2.56 -0.94
CA GLU A 16 -11.80 3.16 -1.93
C GLU A 16 -12.08 2.18 -3.08
N LEU A 17 -11.07 1.45 -3.54
CA LEU A 17 -11.23 0.40 -4.55
C LEU A 17 -12.22 -0.67 -4.09
N ARG A 18 -12.05 -1.21 -2.87
CA ARG A 18 -12.97 -2.21 -2.32
C ARG A 18 -14.39 -1.66 -2.18
N PHE A 19 -14.54 -0.44 -1.68
CA PHE A 19 -15.85 0.20 -1.55
C PHE A 19 -16.57 0.33 -2.91
N ARG A 20 -15.84 0.77 -3.95
CA ARG A 20 -16.39 0.85 -5.31
C ARG A 20 -16.68 -0.51 -5.90
N TRP A 21 -15.87 -1.52 -5.60
CA TRP A 21 -16.09 -2.89 -6.04
C TRP A 21 -17.39 -3.47 -5.48
N GLU A 22 -17.66 -3.30 -4.18
CA GLU A 22 -18.92 -3.76 -3.57
C GLU A 22 -20.15 -3.14 -4.24
N ARG A 23 -20.06 -1.86 -4.62
CA ARG A 23 -21.14 -1.21 -5.38
C ARG A 23 -21.23 -1.72 -6.82
N ALA A 24 -20.10 -1.95 -7.48
CA ALA A 24 -20.12 -2.46 -8.85
C ALA A 24 -20.73 -3.87 -8.90
N ARG A 25 -20.34 -4.75 -7.98
CA ARG A 25 -20.80 -6.14 -7.97
C ARG A 25 -22.27 -6.32 -7.58
N SER A 26 -22.91 -5.31 -6.96
CA SER A 26 -24.36 -5.36 -6.73
C SER A 26 -25.18 -5.27 -8.02
N GLU A 27 -24.60 -4.68 -9.08
CA GLU A 27 -25.23 -4.57 -10.40
C GLU A 27 -24.55 -5.48 -11.43
N TRP A 28 -23.31 -5.90 -11.18
CA TRP A 28 -22.49 -6.74 -12.07
C TRP A 28 -22.05 -8.04 -11.37
N ASP A 29 -22.88 -9.08 -11.42
CA ASP A 29 -22.65 -10.39 -10.77
C ASP A 29 -22.61 -11.58 -11.77
N ASP A 30 -21.97 -11.37 -12.92
CA ASP A 30 -21.78 -12.40 -13.92
C ASP A 30 -20.43 -13.16 -13.75
N SER A 31 -20.11 -14.04 -14.70
CA SER A 31 -18.84 -14.76 -14.68
C SER A 31 -17.63 -13.85 -14.92
N ALA A 32 -17.79 -12.72 -15.61
CA ALA A 32 -16.72 -11.77 -15.85
C ALA A 32 -16.38 -10.99 -14.58
N SER A 33 -17.37 -10.58 -13.80
CA SER A 33 -17.16 -9.88 -12.54
C SER A 33 -16.44 -10.76 -11.51
N ARG A 34 -16.86 -12.02 -11.36
CA ARG A 34 -16.18 -13.01 -10.51
C ARG A 34 -14.73 -13.28 -10.94
N ARG A 35 -14.49 -13.33 -12.25
CA ARG A 35 -13.14 -13.49 -12.80
C ARG A 35 -12.27 -12.26 -12.53
N PHE A 36 -12.83 -11.07 -12.69
CA PHE A 36 -12.14 -9.81 -12.40
C PHE A 36 -11.75 -9.71 -10.93
N GLU A 37 -12.66 -10.02 -10.02
CA GLU A 37 -12.37 -10.06 -8.58
C GLU A 37 -11.21 -11.00 -8.27
N LYS A 38 -11.24 -12.21 -8.82
CA LYS A 38 -10.22 -13.24 -8.56
C LYS A 38 -8.87 -12.93 -9.18
N GLU A 39 -8.84 -12.50 -10.44
CA GLU A 39 -7.59 -12.36 -11.21
C GLU A 39 -6.95 -10.98 -11.04
N VAL A 40 -7.74 -9.95 -10.74
CA VAL A 40 -7.26 -8.56 -10.69
C VAL A 40 -7.33 -8.00 -9.27
N LEU A 41 -8.47 -8.11 -8.58
CA LEU A 41 -8.61 -7.45 -7.27
C LEU A 41 -7.95 -8.21 -6.12
N ALA A 42 -8.19 -9.52 -6.02
CA ALA A 42 -7.68 -10.35 -4.93
C ALA A 42 -6.14 -10.31 -4.79
N PRO A 43 -5.34 -10.28 -5.88
CA PRO A 43 -3.89 -10.13 -5.77
C PRO A 43 -3.43 -8.77 -5.23
N LEU A 44 -4.22 -7.70 -5.36
CA LEU A 44 -3.80 -6.36 -4.96
C LEU A 44 -3.63 -6.23 -3.45
N GLU A 45 -4.42 -6.93 -2.65
CA GLU A 45 -4.34 -6.84 -1.19
C GLU A 45 -2.99 -7.29 -0.62
N PRO A 46 -2.50 -8.51 -0.91
CA PRO A 46 -1.17 -8.91 -0.45
C PRO A 46 -0.06 -8.03 -1.06
N MET A 47 -0.22 -7.51 -2.28
CA MET A 47 0.74 -6.59 -2.89
C MET A 47 0.81 -5.25 -2.14
N VAL A 48 -0.34 -4.67 -1.76
CA VAL A 48 -0.41 -3.42 -0.99
C VAL A 48 0.18 -3.63 0.40
N VAL A 49 -0.11 -4.74 1.08
CA VAL A 49 0.50 -5.08 2.37
C VAL A 49 2.02 -5.20 2.25
N ALA A 50 2.53 -5.84 1.20
CA ALA A 50 3.96 -5.94 0.96
C ALA A 50 4.60 -4.56 0.70
N ALA A 51 3.93 -3.70 -0.07
CA ALA A 51 4.40 -2.34 -0.35
C ALA A 51 4.45 -1.48 0.92
N ILE A 52 3.44 -1.57 1.79
CA ILE A 52 3.42 -0.85 3.07
C ILE A 52 4.62 -1.26 3.93
N LYS A 53 4.87 -2.57 4.08
CA LYS A 53 6.03 -3.10 4.82
C LYS A 53 7.37 -2.62 4.25
N ALA A 54 7.50 -2.60 2.92
CA ALA A 54 8.70 -2.08 2.27
C ALA A 54 8.91 -0.58 2.58
N LEU A 55 7.83 0.21 2.58
CA LEU A 55 7.88 1.63 2.96
C LEU A 55 8.23 1.84 4.44
N GLU A 56 7.80 0.95 5.34
CA GLU A 56 8.20 0.97 6.76
C GLU A 56 9.70 0.75 6.89
N HIS A 57 10.23 -0.28 6.22
CA HIS A 57 11.65 -0.58 6.24
C HIS A 57 12.50 0.57 5.69
N VAL A 58 12.09 1.18 4.57
CA VAL A 58 12.77 2.37 4.03
C VAL A 58 12.73 3.53 5.02
N SER A 59 11.62 3.72 5.74
CA SER A 59 11.50 4.76 6.76
C SER A 59 12.51 4.55 7.90
N GLU A 60 12.69 3.31 8.35
CA GLU A 60 13.64 2.96 9.40
C GLU A 60 15.08 3.20 8.96
N LEU A 61 15.44 2.76 7.75
CA LEU A 61 16.78 2.96 7.19
C LEU A 61 17.13 4.45 7.07
N VAL A 62 16.19 5.28 6.62
CA VAL A 62 16.42 6.73 6.52
C VAL A 62 16.64 7.36 7.90
N ILE A 63 15.94 6.90 8.93
CA ILE A 63 16.14 7.37 10.31
C ILE A 63 17.52 6.92 10.82
N GLN A 64 17.91 5.68 10.56
CA GLN A 64 19.21 5.15 10.96
C GLN A 64 20.36 5.95 10.32
N VAL A 65 20.34 6.12 9.00
CA VAL A 65 21.39 6.87 8.27
C VAL A 65 21.52 8.29 8.78
N ARG A 66 20.40 8.97 9.07
CA ARG A 66 20.44 10.32 9.65
C ARG A 66 21.15 10.36 11.00
N ARG A 67 20.85 9.40 11.89
CA ARG A 67 21.50 9.30 13.21
C ARG A 67 23.00 9.04 13.06
N GLU A 68 23.39 8.12 12.19
CA GLU A 68 24.81 7.81 11.94
C GLU A 68 25.59 9.02 11.41
N CYS A 69 24.98 9.84 10.54
CA CYS A 69 25.59 11.08 10.05
C CYS A 69 25.63 12.21 11.10
N GLU A 70 24.65 12.27 12.01
CA GLU A 70 24.63 13.26 13.10
C GLU A 70 25.67 12.92 14.19
N ASP A 71 25.91 11.65 14.46
CA ASP A 71 26.91 11.19 15.44
C ASP A 71 28.36 11.35 14.94
N THR A 72 28.60 11.20 13.64
CA THR A 72 29.95 11.40 13.05
C THR A 72 30.37 12.87 12.91
N GLY A 73 29.46 13.83 13.09
CA GLY A 73 29.76 15.27 13.05
C GLY A 73 30.14 15.89 14.41
N LYS A 74 30.27 15.08 15.47
CA LYS A 74 30.59 15.53 16.84
C LYS A 74 32.02 15.23 17.29
N ASP A 75 32.84 14.63 16.45
CA ASP A 75 34.29 14.44 16.64
C ASP A 75 35.09 15.49 15.84
#